data_AF-A0A1V1HZE2-F1
#
_entry.id   AF-A0A1V1HZE2-F1
#
_cell.length_a   1.000
_cell.length_b   1.000
_cell.length_c   1.000
_cell.angle_alpha   90.00
_cell.angle_beta   90.00
_cell.angle_gamma   90.00
#
_symmetry.space_group_name_H-M   'P 1'
#
loop_
_entity.id
_entity.type
_entity.pdbx_description
1 polymer ?
#
loop_
_entity_poly.entity_id
_entity_poly.type
_entity_poly.pdbx_seq_one_letter_code
_entity_poly.pdbx_strand_id
1 'polypeptide(L)'
;MNVITDFYQFKYSRDSYYIDLFINTKALLNIEQALDEMLSSFYTTKDEQCAYMRLKELFKSSRESTDSMYAEVRMNKCYLKYIKTLCYYFAYRVEYAPLKILNEYLQVFMIEDMENISSFINLNEDIKVRVLSNI
;
A
#
# COMPACT_ATOMS: atom_id res chain seq x y z
N MET A 1 17.76 19.67 1.91
CA MET A 1 18.24 18.44 2.57
C MET A 1 17.27 17.33 2.20
N ASN A 2 17.68 16.43 1.30
CA ASN A 2 16.86 15.29 0.89
C ASN A 2 16.93 14.24 1.99
N VAL A 3 15.83 14.04 2.73
CA VAL A 3 15.70 12.92 3.65
C VAL A 3 15.45 11.69 2.78
N ILE A 4 16.52 10.96 2.48
CA ILE A 4 16.46 9.65 1.87
C ILE A 4 15.70 8.76 2.88
N THR A 5 14.51 8.32 2.50
CA THR A 5 13.79 7.26 3.21
C THR A 5 14.30 5.96 2.61
N ASP A 6 15.24 5.32 3.30
CA ASP A 6 15.81 4.04 2.87
C ASP A 6 14.78 2.93 3.11
N PHE A 7 14.27 2.31 2.03
CA PHE A 7 13.46 1.10 2.10
C PHE A 7 14.39 -0.10 1.87
N TYR A 8 14.52 -0.98 2.86
CA TYR A 8 15.35 -2.19 2.75
C TYR A 8 14.53 -3.38 2.20
N GLN A 9 15.09 -4.05 1.19
CA GLN A 9 14.51 -5.19 0.45
C GLN A 9 14.91 -6.53 1.09
N PHE A 10 13.99 -7.50 1.21
CA PHE A 10 14.32 -8.91 1.50
C PHE A 10 13.75 -9.90 0.45
N LYS A 11 14.41 -11.07 0.40
CA LYS A 11 14.41 -12.13 -0.63
C LYS A 11 13.06 -12.73 -1.06
N TYR A 12 12.97 -13.02 -2.35
CA TYR A 12 11.92 -13.79 -3.04
C TYR A 12 11.89 -15.30 -2.68
N SER A 13 10.67 -15.87 -2.58
CA SER A 13 10.38 -17.29 -2.84
C SER A 13 9.24 -17.39 -3.86
N ARG A 14 9.18 -18.47 -4.65
CA ARG A 14 8.24 -18.63 -5.79
C ARG A 14 6.74 -18.73 -5.39
N ASP A 15 6.40 -18.74 -4.10
CA ASP A 15 5.03 -18.68 -3.57
C ASP A 15 4.66 -17.28 -2.98
N SER A 16 5.32 -16.22 -3.45
CA SER A 16 5.30 -14.86 -2.85
C SER A 16 4.12 -14.00 -3.32
N TYR A 17 2.96 -14.14 -2.68
CA TYR A 17 1.84 -13.19 -2.79
C TYR A 17 2.04 -11.90 -1.97
N TYR A 18 3.10 -11.83 -1.18
CA TYR A 18 3.37 -10.75 -0.23
C TYR A 18 4.72 -10.09 -0.51
N ILE A 19 4.82 -8.82 -0.17
CA ILE A 19 6.03 -8.00 -0.17
C ILE A 19 6.28 -7.57 1.27
N ASP A 20 7.50 -7.81 1.75
CA ASP A 20 7.96 -7.33 3.05
C ASP A 20 8.71 -6.01 2.85
N LEU A 21 8.32 -4.98 3.60
CA LEU A 21 8.84 -3.61 3.52
C LEU A 21 9.27 -3.14 4.90
N PHE A 22 10.37 -2.39 4.97
CA PHE A 22 10.74 -1.62 6.16
C PHE A 22 10.45 -0.14 5.91
N ILE A 23 9.50 0.43 6.65
CA ILE A 23 9.00 1.79 6.43
C ILE A 23 9.20 2.62 7.69
N ASN A 24 9.67 3.85 7.53
CA ASN A 24 9.78 4.79 8.64
C ASN A 24 8.41 5.03 9.29
N THR A 25 8.33 5.01 10.62
CA THR A 25 7.05 5.15 11.34
C THR A 25 6.36 6.49 11.12
N LYS A 26 7.11 7.58 10.86
CA LYS A 26 6.52 8.88 10.46
C LYS A 26 5.99 8.85 9.02
N ALA A 27 6.66 8.12 8.12
CA ALA A 27 6.17 7.92 6.76
C ALA A 27 4.85 7.13 6.77
N LEU A 28 4.75 6.08 7.60
CA LEU A 28 3.50 5.34 7.79
C LEU A 28 2.37 6.23 8.28
N LEU A 29 2.63 7.09 9.27
CA LEU A 29 1.62 8.03 9.76
C LEU A 29 1.10 8.97 8.66
N ASN A 30 1.97 9.46 7.78
CA ASN A 30 1.55 10.28 6.62
C ASN A 30 0.71 9.48 5.62
N ILE A 31 1.03 8.20 5.40
CA ILE A 31 0.25 7.33 4.52
C ILE A 31 -1.12 7.00 5.14
N GLU A 32 -1.17 6.76 6.45
CA GLU A 32 -2.42 6.58 7.20
C GLU A 32 -3.35 7.81 7.05
N GLN A 33 -2.79 9.03 7.14
CA GLN A 33 -3.56 10.27 6.93
C GLN A 33 -4.10 10.39 5.50
N ALA A 34 -3.30 10.02 4.49
CA ALA A 34 -3.76 9.99 3.10
C ALA A 34 -4.93 9.01 2.90
N LEU A 35 -4.87 7.84 3.56
CA LEU A 35 -5.94 6.85 3.52
C LEU A 35 -7.21 7.37 4.22
N ASP A 36 -7.08 8.09 5.33
CA ASP A 36 -8.22 8.72 6.01
C ASP A 36 -8.90 9.78 5.15
N GLU A 37 -8.13 10.62 4.46
CA GLU A 37 -8.68 11.60 3.51
C GLU A 37 -9.37 10.91 2.34
N MET A 38 -8.79 9.83 1.79
CA MET A 38 -9.39 9.08 0.68
C MET A 38 -10.69 8.36 1.10
N LEU A 39 -10.72 7.76 2.29
CA LEU A 39 -11.91 7.09 2.82
C LEU A 39 -13.04 8.06 3.15
N SER A 40 -12.70 9.34 3.42
CA SER A 40 -13.67 10.42 3.61
C SER A 40 -14.21 10.98 2.28
N SER A 41 -13.67 10.54 1.14
CA SER A 41 -14.03 11.02 -0.19
C SER A 41 -15.17 10.20 -0.82
N PHE A 42 -16.15 10.89 -1.41
CA PHE A 42 -17.31 10.27 -2.08
C PHE A 42 -16.96 9.58 -3.41
N TYR A 43 -15.72 9.67 -3.88
CA TYR A 43 -15.29 9.18 -5.19
C TYR A 43 -14.73 7.75 -5.18
N THR A 44 -14.90 7.00 -4.09
CA THR A 44 -14.39 5.63 -3.95
C THR A 44 -15.44 4.56 -4.23
N THR A 45 -15.07 3.54 -4.99
CA THR A 45 -15.85 2.30 -5.18
C THR A 45 -15.83 1.43 -3.90
N LYS A 46 -16.69 0.40 -3.82
CA LYS A 46 -16.75 -0.43 -2.60
C LYS A 46 -15.49 -1.28 -2.42
N ASP A 47 -14.91 -1.78 -3.52
CA ASP A 47 -13.64 -2.50 -3.44
C ASP A 47 -12.48 -1.59 -3.04
N GLU A 48 -12.44 -0.35 -3.54
CA GLU A 48 -11.46 0.64 -3.09
C GLU A 48 -11.60 0.98 -1.60
N GLN A 49 -12.83 1.22 -1.12
CA GLN A 49 -13.06 1.45 0.31
C GLN A 49 -12.57 0.28 1.16
N CYS A 50 -12.90 -0.95 0.76
CA CYS A 50 -12.43 -2.16 1.44
C CYS A 50 -10.91 -2.24 1.44
N ALA A 51 -10.27 -2.03 0.29
CA ALA A 51 -8.81 -2.08 0.16
C ALA A 51 -8.13 -1.00 1.01
N TYR A 52 -8.64 0.24 1.01
CA TYR A 52 -8.06 1.35 1.76
C TYR A 52 -8.25 1.20 3.28
N MET A 53 -9.39 0.66 3.74
CA MET A 53 -9.56 0.31 5.16
C MET A 53 -8.55 -0.73 5.60
N ARG A 54 -8.37 -1.81 4.82
CA ARG A 54 -7.39 -2.86 5.12
C ARG A 54 -5.95 -2.38 5.09
N LEU A 55 -5.60 -1.54 4.11
CA LEU A 55 -4.28 -0.90 4.05
C LEU A 55 -4.03 -0.01 5.27
N LYS A 56 -5.04 0.75 5.70
CA LYS A 56 -4.93 1.60 6.88
C LYS A 56 -4.70 0.78 8.14
N GLU A 57 -5.46 -0.30 8.32
CA GLU A 57 -5.29 -1.23 9.44
C GLU A 57 -3.88 -1.85 9.43
N LEU A 58 -3.42 -2.32 8.27
CA LEU A 58 -2.08 -2.88 8.09
C LEU A 58 -0.99 -1.90 8.52
N PHE A 59 -0.99 -0.68 7.97
CA PHE A 59 0.03 0.32 8.27
C PHE A 59 -0.01 0.76 9.74
N LYS A 60 -1.21 0.96 10.29
CA LYS A 60 -1.39 1.30 11.70
C LYS A 60 -0.86 0.20 12.62
N SER A 61 -1.25 -1.06 12.39
CA SER A 61 -0.79 -2.19 13.19
C SER A 61 0.72 -2.39 13.11
N SER A 62 1.31 -2.29 11.91
CA SER A 62 2.77 -2.33 11.75
C SER A 62 3.46 -1.20 12.52
N ARG A 63 2.95 0.04 12.43
CA ARG A 63 3.50 1.19 13.15
C ARG A 63 3.40 1.03 14.67
N GLU A 64 2.28 0.51 15.18
CA GLU A 64 2.02 0.33 16.61
C GLU A 64 2.71 -0.90 17.21
N SER A 65 3.14 -1.86 16.38
CA SER A 65 3.84 -3.07 16.82
C SER A 65 5.31 -2.87 17.21
N THR A 66 5.85 -1.66 17.03
CA THR A 66 7.27 -1.37 17.25
C THR A 66 7.50 0.02 17.81
N ASP A 67 8.47 0.14 18.71
CA ASP A 67 8.99 1.43 19.20
C ASP A 67 10.18 1.94 18.34
N SER A 68 10.55 1.20 17.29
CA SER A 68 11.65 1.55 16.39
C SER A 68 11.28 2.71 15.46
N MET A 69 12.31 3.36 14.91
CA MET A 69 12.16 4.33 13.82
C MET A 69 11.57 3.70 12.55
N TYR A 70 11.70 2.38 12.39
CA TYR A 70 11.22 1.62 11.24
C TYR A 70 10.29 0.49 11.68
N ALA A 71 9.21 0.30 10.91
CA ALA A 71 8.25 -0.77 11.07
C ALA A 71 8.31 -1.73 9.88
N GLU A 72 8.16 -3.02 10.18
CA GLU A 72 8.03 -4.06 9.19
C GLU A 72 6.58 -4.14 8.71
N VAL A 73 6.38 -4.10 7.41
CA VAL A 73 5.07 -4.15 6.75
C VAL A 73 5.08 -5.27 5.74
N ARG A 74 4.26 -6.29 6.00
CA ARG A 74 4.01 -7.39 5.07
C ARG A 74 2.71 -7.14 4.32
N MET A 75 2.82 -6.70 3.07
CA MET A 75 1.68 -6.30 2.25
C MET A 75 1.43 -7.27 1.10
N ASN A 76 0.17 -7.67 0.88
CA ASN A 76 -0.18 -8.48 -0.28
C ASN A 76 -0.03 -7.67 -1.58
N LYS A 77 0.48 -8.31 -2.63
CA LYS A 77 0.71 -7.70 -3.96
C LYS A 77 -0.58 -7.20 -4.63
N CYS A 78 -1.76 -7.72 -4.25
CA CYS A 78 -3.03 -7.20 -4.75
C CYS A 78 -3.27 -5.72 -4.36
N TYR A 79 -2.66 -5.25 -3.27
CA TYR A 79 -2.78 -3.87 -2.81
C TYR A 79 -1.98 -2.86 -3.64
N LEU A 80 -1.04 -3.32 -4.46
CA LEU A 80 -0.16 -2.45 -5.26
C LEU A 80 -0.96 -1.47 -6.12
N LYS A 81 -2.02 -1.94 -6.79
CA LYS A 81 -2.88 -1.07 -7.59
C LYS A 81 -3.49 0.04 -6.75
N TYR A 82 -4.00 -0.27 -5.56
CA TYR A 82 -4.66 0.69 -4.69
C TYR A 82 -3.66 1.74 -4.20
N ILE A 83 -2.43 1.35 -3.86
CA ILE A 83 -1.35 2.30 -3.54
C ILE A 83 -1.04 3.23 -4.73
N LYS A 84 -1.00 2.68 -5.95
CA LYS A 84 -0.79 3.47 -7.17
C LYS A 84 -1.93 4.44 -7.44
N THR A 85 -3.18 4.01 -7.30
CA THR A 85 -4.36 4.88 -7.42
C THR A 85 -4.33 6.00 -6.38
N LEU A 86 -4.06 5.66 -5.12
CA LEU A 86 -3.93 6.63 -4.03
C LEU A 86 -2.82 7.65 -4.32
N CYS A 87 -1.66 7.19 -4.83
CA CYS A 87 -0.56 8.05 -5.21
C CYS A 87 -0.95 9.02 -6.34
N TYR A 88 -1.73 8.58 -7.34
CA TYR A 88 -2.23 9.46 -8.40
C TYR A 88 -3.20 10.50 -7.87
N TYR A 89 -4.10 10.12 -6.96
CA TYR A 89 -5.04 11.04 -6.34
C TYR A 89 -4.31 12.20 -5.62
N PHE A 90 -3.22 11.88 -4.93
CA PHE A 90 -2.39 12.84 -4.19
C PHE A 90 -1.16 13.35 -4.95
N ALA A 91 -1.11 13.21 -6.28
CA ALA A 91 0.09 13.50 -7.08
C ALA A 91 0.65 14.92 -6.89
N TYR A 92 -0.19 15.92 -6.58
CA TYR A 92 0.23 17.31 -6.39
C TYR A 92 0.35 17.74 -4.93
N ARG A 93 0.06 16.87 -3.96
CA ARG A 93 0.15 17.16 -2.52
C ARG A 93 1.53 16.78 -2.00
N VAL A 94 2.25 17.76 -1.45
CA VAL A 94 3.65 17.58 -0.99
C VAL A 94 3.69 16.89 0.37
N GLU A 95 2.68 17.08 1.22
CA GLU A 95 2.55 16.38 2.52
C GLU A 95 2.58 14.85 2.37
N TYR A 96 2.10 14.32 1.24
CA TYR A 96 2.06 12.89 0.94
C TYR A 96 3.25 12.42 0.09
N ALA A 97 4.39 13.12 0.15
CA ALA A 97 5.64 12.66 -0.47
C ALA A 97 6.01 11.20 -0.10
N PRO A 98 5.83 10.71 1.14
CA PRO A 98 6.10 9.30 1.47
C PRO A 98 5.29 8.30 0.66
N LEU A 99 4.05 8.64 0.28
CA LEU A 99 3.21 7.79 -0.57
C LEU A 99 3.77 7.68 -2.00
N LYS A 100 4.32 8.78 -2.53
CA LYS A 100 4.98 8.78 -3.84
C LYS A 100 6.21 7.90 -3.84
N ILE A 101 7.06 8.06 -2.83
CA ILE A 101 8.26 7.25 -2.65
C ILE A 101 7.87 5.77 -2.51
N LEU A 102 6.89 5.44 -1.67
CA LEU A 102 6.37 4.07 -1.56
C LEU A 102 5.93 3.53 -2.92
N ASN A 103 5.13 4.29 -3.68
CA ASN A 103 4.68 3.87 -5.01
C ASN A 103 5.86 3.64 -5.96
N GLU A 104 6.88 4.51 -5.98
CA GLU A 104 8.09 4.34 -6.79
C GLU A 104 8.85 3.06 -6.45
N TYR A 105 9.04 2.75 -5.16
CA TYR A 105 9.63 1.47 -4.73
C TYR A 105 8.77 0.28 -5.16
N LEU A 106 7.45 0.43 -5.11
CA LEU A 106 6.50 -0.62 -5.45
C LEU A 106 6.39 -0.90 -6.96
N GLN A 107 6.80 0.04 -7.82
CA GLN A 107 6.75 -0.14 -9.27
C GLN A 107 7.61 -1.31 -9.76
N VAL A 108 8.72 -1.60 -9.07
CA VAL A 108 9.57 -2.75 -9.40
C VAL A 108 8.78 -4.06 -9.29
N PHE A 109 7.96 -4.21 -8.25
CA PHE A 109 7.13 -5.39 -8.04
C PHE A 109 5.93 -5.45 -8.99
N MET A 110 5.38 -4.29 -9.40
CA MET A 110 4.30 -4.27 -10.39
C MET A 110 4.73 -4.80 -11.75
N ILE A 111 5.99 -4.62 -12.13
CA ILE A 111 6.52 -5.10 -13.41
C ILE A 111 6.69 -6.61 -13.38
N GLU A 112 7.21 -7.16 -12.27
CA GLU A 112 7.44 -8.60 -12.12
C GLU A 112 6.15 -9.42 -12.01
N ASP A 113 5.10 -8.88 -11.37
CA ASP A 113 3.83 -9.57 -11.12
C ASP A 113 2.64 -9.04 -11.93
N MET A 114 2.91 -8.37 -13.05
CA MET A 114 1.90 -7.67 -13.86
C MET A 114 0.72 -8.58 -14.25
N GLU A 115 0.98 -9.83 -14.64
CA GLU A 115 -0.06 -10.79 -15.04
C GLU A 115 -1.00 -11.17 -13.88
N ASN A 116 -0.43 -11.42 -12.69
CA ASN A 116 -1.19 -11.76 -11.49
C ASN A 116 -2.06 -10.58 -11.04
N ILE A 117 -1.47 -9.38 -11.04
CA ILE A 117 -2.17 -8.14 -10.68
C ILE A 117 -3.31 -7.87 -11.68
N SER A 118 -3.03 -7.98 -12.99
CA SER A 118 -4.04 -7.83 -14.05
C SER A 118 -5.20 -8.80 -13.88
N SER A 119 -4.90 -10.06 -13.57
CA SER A 119 -5.91 -11.10 -13.33
C SER A 119 -6.83 -10.75 -12.16
N PHE A 120 -6.28 -10.24 -11.05
CA PHE A 120 -7.08 -9.77 -9.91
C PHE A 120 -7.95 -8.55 -10.28
N ILE A 121 -7.41 -7.61 -11.06
CA ILE A 121 -8.13 -6.40 -11.50
C ILE A 121 -9.37 -6.73 -12.32
N ASN A 122 -9.32 -7.80 -13.11
CA ASN A 122 -10.42 -8.20 -13.98
C ASN A 122 -11.51 -8.99 -13.24
N LEU A 123 -11.32 -9.29 -11.94
CA LEU A 123 -12.37 -9.93 -11.13
C LEU A 123 -13.55 -8.98 -10.87
N ASN A 124 -14.72 -9.58 -10.64
CA ASN A 124 -15.90 -8.84 -10.21
C ASN A 124 -15.69 -8.19 -8.82
N GLU A 125 -16.31 -7.05 -8.56
CA GLU A 125 -16.21 -6.27 -7.31
C GLU A 125 -16.51 -7.15 -6.08
N ASP A 126 -17.57 -7.96 -6.11
CA ASP A 126 -17.94 -8.88 -5.01
C ASP A 126 -16.87 -9.95 -4.73
N ILE A 127 -16.10 -10.34 -5.75
CA ILE A 127 -15.01 -11.31 -5.60
C ILE A 127 -13.79 -10.60 -5.00
N LYS A 128 -13.48 -9.39 -5.48
CA LYS A 128 -12.40 -8.57 -4.93
C LYS A 128 -12.63 -8.28 -3.46
N VAL A 129 -13.82 -7.84 -3.08
CA VAL A 129 -14.18 -7.57 -1.68
C VAL A 129 -14.00 -8.83 -0.83
N ARG A 130 -14.45 -9.99 -1.30
CA ARG A 130 -14.24 -11.27 -0.56
C ARG A 130 -12.77 -11.62 -0.38
N VAL A 131 -11.96 -11.48 -1.43
CA VAL A 131 -10.51 -11.73 -1.35
C VAL A 131 -9.85 -10.75 -0.38
N LEU A 132 -10.13 -9.45 -0.51
CA LEU A 132 -9.58 -8.41 0.36
C LEU A 132 -10.04 -8.51 1.81
N SER A 133 -11.22 -9.09 2.05
CA SER A 133 -11.78 -9.28 3.39
C SER A 133 -11.29 -10.54 4.09
N ASN A 134 -10.83 -11.54 3.34
CA ASN A 134 -10.36 -12.84 3.84
C ASN A 134 -8.83 -12.97 3.89
N ILE A 135 -8.11 -11.92 3.47
CA ILE A 135 -6.68 -11.73 3.71
C ILE A 135 -6.50 -11.11 5.11
#